data_AF-A0A2V6SIA0-F1
#
_entry.id   AF-A0A2V6SIA0-F1
#
_cell.length_a   1.000
_cell.length_b   1.000
_cell.length_c   1.000
_cell.angle_alpha   90.00
_cell.angle_beta   90.00
_cell.angle_gamma   90.00
#
_symmetry.space_group_name_H-M   'P 1'
#
loop_
_entity.id
_entity.type
_entity.pdbx_description
1 polymer ?
#
loop_
_entity_poly.entity_id
_entity_poly.type
_entity_poly.pdbx_seq_one_letter_code
_entity_poly.pdbx_strand_id
1 'polypeptide(L)'
;MRRYLGLICKSGEDASQLVRRMREFYRQRNHVEVFKPVNLNDVATMAVSLTEPKWRTQARADGSKIEVETRLTEIPLVRGNEAELRDVLINLIFNAVDAMPHGGRLMIGTGVDDTHGTVLVEVRDTGSGMAEDVRRRCLEPFFTTKGERGTGLGLAMAYGILQRHGGSIEIESELGKGTTFQLRLPVGSGEDAPGSGPGASAATRPLRILFVEDEPVPLEVVVDCLRGDGHAVETATNGREGLQKFQAGWFDVVVTDWAMPEMSGLELASTITRLAPRKPVIIMLTGFGGETETGTNRPPGVDFVIDKPVTLEKFRKALSIVT
;
A
#
# COMPACT_ATOMS: atom_id res chain seq x y z
N MET A 1 18.38 23.30 34.74
CA MET A 1 17.63 22.09 35.17
C MET A 1 16.22 22.01 34.58
N ARG A 2 15.32 23.00 34.77
CA ARG A 2 13.94 22.99 34.21
C ARG A 2 13.85 22.85 32.67
N ARG A 3 14.80 23.45 31.93
CA ARG A 3 14.86 23.37 30.46
C ARG A 3 15.19 21.96 29.94
N TYR A 4 15.99 21.19 30.68
CA TYR A 4 16.34 19.80 30.33
C TYR A 4 15.21 18.83 30.66
N LEU A 5 14.48 19.06 31.76
CA LEU A 5 13.27 18.29 32.10
C LEU A 5 12.16 18.46 31.05
N GLY A 6 11.97 19.68 30.51
CA GLY A 6 11.02 19.90 29.42
C GLY A 6 11.40 19.20 28.11
N LEU A 7 12.70 19.13 27.80
CA LEU A 7 13.24 18.39 26.65
C LEU A 7 13.06 16.86 26.81
N ILE A 8 13.28 16.33 28.01
CA ILE A 8 13.09 14.91 28.32
C ILE A 8 11.60 14.52 28.25
N CYS A 9 10.70 15.34 28.81
CA CYS A 9 9.26 15.10 28.70
C CYS A 9 8.77 15.13 27.25
N LYS A 10 9.19 16.13 26.47
CA LYS A 10 8.83 16.25 25.06
C LYS A 10 9.33 15.06 24.23
N SER A 11 10.59 14.66 24.44
CA SER A 11 11.17 13.48 23.77
C SER A 11 10.46 12.18 24.17
N GLY A 12 9.98 12.07 25.42
CA GLY A 12 9.19 10.93 25.89
C GLY A 12 7.79 10.87 25.28
N GLU A 13 7.14 12.01 25.08
CA GLU A 13 5.86 12.12 24.36
C GLU A 13 6.02 11.77 22.88
N ASP A 14 7.07 12.26 22.22
CA ASP A 14 7.37 11.97 20.82
C ASP A 14 7.67 10.47 20.62
N ALA A 15 8.46 9.86 21.52
CA ALA A 15 8.72 8.42 21.52
C ALA A 15 7.46 7.60 21.76
N SER A 16 6.58 8.03 22.68
CA SER A 16 5.29 7.38 22.93
C SER A 16 4.36 7.45 21.73
N GLN A 17 4.31 8.59 21.02
CA GLN A 17 3.55 8.72 19.77
C GLN A 17 4.10 7.82 18.68
N LEU A 18 5.42 7.68 18.56
CA LEU A 18 6.06 6.80 17.57
C LEU A 18 5.80 5.33 17.89
N VAL A 19 5.94 4.92 19.16
CA VAL A 19 5.60 3.56 19.63
C VAL A 19 4.11 3.26 19.46
N ARG A 20 3.23 4.24 19.68
CA ARG A 20 1.79 4.09 19.47
C ARG A 20 1.45 3.91 17.99
N ARG A 21 2.09 4.67 17.08
CA ARG A 21 1.96 4.51 15.63
C ARG A 21 2.56 3.19 15.12
N MET A 22 3.69 2.76 15.68
CA MET A 22 4.26 1.42 15.43
C MET A 22 3.32 0.32 15.94
N ARG A 23 2.72 0.49 17.12
CA ARG A 23 1.70 -0.44 17.60
C ARG A 23 0.44 -0.40 16.74
N GLU A 24 0.02 0.75 16.22
CA GLU A 24 -1.08 0.83 15.25
C GLU A 24 -0.73 0.08 13.94
N PHE A 25 0.52 0.19 13.45
CA PHE A 25 1.05 -0.59 12.32
C PHE A 25 1.02 -2.12 12.57
N TYR A 26 1.32 -2.57 13.79
CA TYR A 26 1.36 -4.01 14.13
C TYR A 26 0.06 -4.59 14.71
N ARG A 27 -0.85 -3.77 15.28
CA ARG A 27 -2.02 -4.25 16.05
C ARG A 27 -3.25 -4.53 15.19
N GLN A 28 -3.29 -4.13 13.92
CA GLN A 28 -4.44 -4.42 13.04
C GLN A 28 -4.53 -5.88 12.57
N ARG A 29 -3.58 -6.76 12.91
CA ARG A 29 -3.57 -8.18 12.51
C ARG A 29 -4.66 -9.09 13.13
N ASN A 30 -5.56 -8.60 14.00
CA ASN A 30 -6.38 -9.49 14.86
C ASN A 30 -7.91 -9.28 14.85
N HIS A 31 -8.48 -8.55 13.90
CA HIS A 31 -9.93 -8.54 13.71
C HIS A 31 -10.27 -9.22 12.38
N VAL A 32 -11.16 -10.20 12.43
CA VAL A 32 -11.87 -10.69 11.23
C VAL A 32 -12.68 -9.50 10.72
N GLU A 33 -12.10 -8.70 9.83
CA GLU A 33 -12.69 -7.46 9.34
C GLU A 33 -13.81 -7.78 8.36
N VAL A 34 -15.05 -7.62 8.80
CA VAL A 34 -16.21 -7.74 7.91
C VAL A 34 -16.35 -6.43 7.14
N PHE A 35 -16.05 -6.47 5.85
CA PHE A 35 -16.28 -5.33 4.95
C PHE A 35 -17.77 -5.11 4.77
N LYS A 36 -18.23 -3.88 5.07
CA LYS A 36 -19.62 -3.45 4.97
C LYS A 36 -19.78 -2.45 3.84
N PRO A 37 -21.01 -2.21 3.35
CA PRO A 37 -21.29 -1.07 2.49
C PRO A 37 -20.97 0.23 3.24
N VAL A 38 -20.16 1.09 2.63
CA VAL A 38 -19.67 2.36 3.17
C VAL A 38 -19.96 3.46 2.16
N ASN A 39 -20.52 4.57 2.63
CA ASN A 39 -20.69 5.78 1.85
C ASN A 39 -19.47 6.70 2.02
N LEU A 40 -18.69 6.90 0.96
CA LEU A 40 -17.47 7.71 1.04
C LEU A 40 -17.75 9.19 1.26
N ASN A 41 -18.95 9.69 0.96
CA ASN A 41 -19.33 11.07 1.29
C ASN A 41 -19.43 11.28 2.80
N ASP A 42 -19.96 10.29 3.52
CA ASP A 42 -20.08 10.33 4.98
C ASP A 42 -18.69 10.25 5.62
N VAL A 43 -17.83 9.38 5.08
CA VAL A 43 -16.43 9.24 5.51
C VAL A 43 -15.65 10.54 5.30
N ALA A 44 -15.79 11.17 4.13
CA ALA A 44 -15.15 12.45 3.81
C ALA A 44 -15.62 13.58 4.75
N THR A 45 -16.94 13.68 4.96
CA THR A 45 -17.53 14.68 5.86
C THR A 45 -17.05 14.50 7.31
N MET A 46 -16.98 13.24 7.77
CA MET A 46 -16.48 12.91 9.10
C MET A 46 -14.99 13.23 9.25
N ALA A 47 -14.16 12.90 8.26
CA ALA A 47 -12.74 13.18 8.25
C ALA A 47 -12.45 14.70 8.32
N VAL A 48 -13.20 15.51 7.56
CA VAL A 48 -13.11 16.99 7.65
C VAL A 48 -13.48 17.47 9.04
N SER A 49 -14.60 17.00 9.57
CA SER A 49 -15.11 17.42 10.90
C SER A 49 -14.14 17.07 12.03
N LEU A 50 -13.50 15.90 11.98
CA LEU A 50 -12.54 15.46 12.99
C LEU A 50 -11.20 16.19 12.91
N THR A 51 -10.81 16.64 11.71
CA THR A 51 -9.53 17.34 11.51
C THR A 51 -9.66 18.85 11.73
N GLU A 52 -10.85 19.44 11.51
CA GLU A 52 -11.13 20.88 11.62
C GLU A 52 -10.56 21.55 12.87
N PRO A 53 -10.81 21.05 14.09
CA PRO A 53 -10.38 21.73 15.30
C PRO A 53 -8.86 21.94 15.35
N LYS A 54 -8.09 20.97 14.82
CA LYS A 54 -6.64 20.97 14.89
C LYS A 54 -6.05 22.00 13.93
N TRP A 55 -6.43 21.95 12.66
CA TRP A 55 -5.85 22.85 11.65
C TRP A 55 -6.41 24.27 11.75
N ARG A 56 -7.64 24.47 12.22
CA ARG A 56 -8.20 25.82 12.47
C ARG A 56 -7.49 26.52 13.63
N THR A 57 -7.11 25.77 14.67
CA THR A 57 -6.34 26.30 15.80
C THR A 57 -4.91 26.63 15.39
N GLN A 58 -4.26 25.74 14.62
CA GLN A 58 -2.92 25.93 14.10
C GLN A 58 -2.84 27.14 13.15
N ALA A 59 -3.77 27.24 12.20
CA ALA A 59 -3.82 28.35 11.25
C ALA A 59 -4.02 29.70 11.95
N ARG A 60 -4.87 29.77 12.99
CA ARG A 60 -5.05 30.99 13.80
C ARG A 60 -3.81 31.39 14.60
N ALA A 61 -3.07 30.42 15.14
CA ALA A 61 -1.84 30.69 15.86
C ALA A 61 -0.76 31.29 14.94
N ASP A 62 -0.72 30.84 13.69
CA ASP A 62 0.26 31.24 12.69
C ASP A 62 -0.23 32.39 11.77
N GLY A 63 -1.40 32.98 12.04
CA GLY A 63 -1.99 34.07 11.25
C GLY A 63 -2.43 33.68 9.83
N SER A 64 -2.48 32.39 9.54
CA SER A 64 -2.81 31.82 8.23
C SER A 64 -4.27 31.36 8.18
N LYS A 65 -4.84 31.22 6.97
CA LYS A 65 -6.20 30.71 6.77
C LYS A 65 -6.17 29.54 5.80
N ILE A 66 -6.74 28.41 6.22
CA ILE A 66 -6.99 27.25 5.36
C ILE A 66 -8.46 27.27 4.98
N GLU A 67 -8.74 27.37 3.69
CA GLU A 67 -10.09 27.30 3.15
C GLU A 67 -10.38 25.87 2.74
N VAL A 68 -11.38 25.25 3.36
CA VAL A 68 -11.80 23.89 3.04
C VAL A 68 -13.05 23.94 2.20
N GLU A 69 -13.03 23.25 1.06
CA GLU A 69 -14.16 23.10 0.16
C GLU A 69 -14.44 21.61 -0.06
N THR A 70 -15.71 21.22 0.08
CA THR A 70 -16.16 19.86 -0.25
C THR A 70 -17.00 19.90 -1.52
N ARG A 71 -16.70 19.00 -2.45
CA ARG A 71 -17.44 18.80 -3.71
C ARG A 71 -17.88 17.35 -3.80
N LEU A 72 -18.95 17.04 -3.06
CA LEU A 72 -19.45 15.67 -2.95
C LEU A 72 -20.58 15.46 -3.95
N THR A 73 -20.41 14.53 -4.90
CA THR A 73 -21.49 14.13 -5.81
C THR A 73 -22.21 12.91 -5.26
N GLU A 74 -23.33 12.54 -5.89
CA GLU A 74 -23.95 11.25 -5.64
C GLU A 74 -23.01 10.15 -6.14
N ILE A 75 -22.70 9.20 -5.26
CA ILE A 75 -21.77 8.09 -5.51
C ILE A 75 -22.38 6.80 -4.98
N PRO A 76 -22.12 5.66 -5.62
CA PRO A 76 -22.55 4.37 -5.09
C PRO A 76 -21.73 3.99 -3.84
N LEU A 77 -22.26 3.07 -3.04
CA LEU A 77 -21.56 2.56 -1.86
C LEU A 77 -20.34 1.73 -2.27
N VAL A 78 -19.29 1.76 -1.45
CA VAL A 78 -18.12 0.88 -1.59
C VAL A 78 -18.12 -0.18 -0.50
N ARG A 79 -17.48 -1.33 -0.72
CA ARG A 79 -17.28 -2.31 0.36
C ARG A 79 -15.99 -2.02 1.09
N GLY A 80 -16.07 -1.84 2.41
CA GLY A 80 -14.89 -1.55 3.20
C GLY A 80 -15.10 -1.47 4.70
N ASN A 81 -14.00 -1.18 5.39
CA ASN A 81 -13.99 -0.76 6.77
C ASN A 81 -14.01 0.78 6.81
N GLU A 82 -15.13 1.34 7.26
CA GLU A 82 -15.33 2.79 7.39
C GLU A 82 -14.22 3.46 8.22
N ALA A 83 -13.76 2.81 9.29
CA ALA A 83 -12.74 3.38 10.16
C ALA A 83 -11.39 3.50 9.45
N GLU A 84 -11.01 2.49 8.68
CA GLU A 84 -9.76 2.51 7.95
C GLU A 84 -9.80 3.50 6.79
N LEU A 85 -10.88 3.52 6.01
CA LEU A 85 -11.08 4.51 4.94
C LEU A 85 -11.09 5.94 5.47
N ARG A 86 -11.64 6.15 6.67
CA ARG A 86 -11.56 7.44 7.37
C ARG A 86 -10.12 7.79 7.75
N ASP A 87 -9.35 6.83 8.25
CA ASP A 87 -7.94 7.05 8.61
C ASP A 87 -7.09 7.41 7.38
N VAL A 88 -7.39 6.84 6.21
CA VAL A 88 -6.80 7.27 4.93
C VAL A 88 -7.04 8.76 4.69
N LEU A 89 -8.30 9.21 4.73
CA LEU A 89 -8.63 10.61 4.46
C LEU A 89 -8.04 11.56 5.51
N ILE A 90 -8.05 11.18 6.79
CA ILE A 90 -7.43 11.97 7.87
C ILE A 90 -5.93 12.16 7.61
N ASN A 91 -5.23 11.10 7.19
CA ASN A 91 -3.80 11.18 6.88
C ASN A 91 -3.53 12.12 5.70
N LEU A 92 -4.34 12.06 4.64
CA LEU A 92 -4.21 12.94 3.48
C LEU A 92 -4.51 14.40 3.83
N ILE A 93 -5.55 14.65 4.63
CA ILE A 93 -5.90 16.00 5.09
C ILE A 93 -4.77 16.61 5.92
N PHE A 94 -4.18 15.85 6.85
CA PHE A 94 -3.04 16.36 7.62
C PHE A 94 -1.80 16.60 6.75
N ASN A 95 -1.54 15.75 5.76
CA ASN A 95 -0.46 15.99 4.81
C ASN A 95 -0.67 17.27 4.01
N ALA A 96 -1.89 17.52 3.53
CA ALA A 96 -2.26 18.74 2.82
C ALA A 96 -2.11 19.99 3.71
N VAL A 97 -2.63 19.96 4.94
CA VAL A 97 -2.51 21.06 5.91
C VAL A 97 -1.04 21.39 6.19
N ASP A 98 -0.23 20.37 6.46
CA ASP A 98 1.20 20.55 6.74
C ASP A 98 1.96 21.14 5.54
N ALA A 99 1.50 20.89 4.31
CA ALA A 99 2.05 21.44 3.09
C ALA A 99 1.64 22.90 2.84
N MET A 100 0.72 23.45 3.64
CA MET A 100 0.19 24.82 3.55
C MET A 100 0.48 25.65 4.81
N PRO A 101 1.76 25.86 5.20
CA PRO A 101 2.11 26.58 6.43
C PRO A 101 1.70 28.06 6.42
N HIS A 102 1.49 28.64 5.24
CA HIS A 102 1.05 30.03 5.05
C HIS A 102 -0.45 30.14 4.71
N GLY A 103 -1.19 29.05 4.86
CA GLY A 103 -2.57 28.94 4.40
C GLY A 103 -2.67 28.51 2.95
N GLY A 104 -3.90 28.33 2.49
CA GLY A 104 -4.19 27.80 1.15
C GLY A 104 -5.60 27.19 1.10
N ARG A 105 -5.87 26.46 0.01
CA ARG A 105 -7.15 25.79 -0.21
C ARG A 105 -6.97 24.28 -0.18
N LEU A 106 -7.79 23.62 0.63
CA LEU A 106 -7.97 22.17 0.64
C LEU A 106 -9.33 21.86 0.00
N MET A 107 -9.33 21.06 -1.05
CA MET A 107 -10.54 20.59 -1.72
C MET A 107 -10.65 19.08 -1.54
N ILE A 108 -11.83 18.61 -1.12
CA ILE A 108 -12.15 17.18 -1.04
C ILE A 108 -13.34 16.92 -1.94
N GLY A 109 -13.13 16.12 -2.98
CA GLY A 109 -14.11 15.78 -3.98
C GLY A 109 -14.47 14.30 -3.93
N THR A 110 -15.71 13.97 -4.27
CA THR A 110 -16.10 12.59 -4.60
C THR A 110 -16.78 12.57 -5.96
N GLY A 111 -16.64 11.45 -6.67
CA GLY A 111 -17.19 11.27 -8.00
C GLY A 111 -17.29 9.82 -8.39
N VAL A 112 -17.97 9.55 -9.49
CA VAL A 112 -17.92 8.24 -10.16
C VAL A 112 -16.94 8.35 -11.33
N ASP A 113 -15.99 7.43 -11.38
CA ASP A 113 -15.15 7.24 -12.57
C ASP A 113 -15.80 6.15 -13.42
N ASP A 114 -16.69 6.58 -14.33
CA ASP A 114 -17.43 5.71 -15.24
C ASP A 114 -16.52 4.87 -16.15
N THR A 115 -15.30 5.35 -16.41
CA THR A 115 -14.31 4.65 -17.26
C THR A 115 -13.84 3.36 -16.60
N HIS A 116 -13.70 3.38 -15.27
CA HIS A 116 -13.20 2.26 -14.48
C HIS A 116 -14.28 1.58 -13.63
N GLY A 117 -15.51 2.12 -13.62
CA GLY A 117 -16.58 1.63 -12.75
C GLY A 117 -16.22 1.73 -11.27
N THR A 118 -15.49 2.78 -10.89
CA THR A 118 -15.00 2.99 -9.51
C THR A 118 -15.54 4.28 -8.92
N VAL A 119 -15.54 4.37 -7.60
CA VAL A 119 -15.75 5.63 -6.88
C VAL A 119 -14.41 6.33 -6.73
N LEU A 120 -14.35 7.58 -7.18
CA LEU A 120 -13.20 8.46 -7.04
C LEU A 120 -13.36 9.34 -5.80
N VAL A 121 -12.31 9.42 -4.99
CA VAL A 121 -12.15 10.43 -3.94
C VAL A 121 -10.91 11.25 -4.25
N GLU A 122 -11.07 12.56 -4.40
CA GLU A 122 -9.97 13.48 -4.66
C GLU A 122 -9.67 14.33 -3.42
N VAL A 123 -8.41 14.41 -3.02
CA VAL A 123 -7.94 15.33 -1.99
C VAL A 123 -6.87 16.22 -2.61
N ARG A 124 -7.20 17.50 -2.78
CA ARG A 124 -6.34 18.48 -3.46
C ARG A 124 -5.98 19.64 -2.55
N ASP A 125 -4.69 19.97 -2.50
CA ASP A 125 -4.17 21.13 -1.79
C ASP A 125 -3.44 22.09 -2.72
N THR A 126 -3.30 23.34 -2.27
CA THR A 126 -2.49 24.38 -2.93
C THR A 126 -1.18 24.64 -2.18
N GLY A 127 -0.65 23.62 -1.51
CA GLY A 127 0.56 23.72 -0.71
C GLY A 127 1.84 23.77 -1.53
N SER A 128 2.95 23.48 -0.87
CA SER A 128 4.28 23.51 -1.48
C SER A 128 4.49 22.49 -2.61
N GLY A 129 3.61 21.49 -2.74
CA GLY A 129 3.79 20.37 -3.64
C GLY A 129 5.05 19.54 -3.33
N MET A 130 5.39 18.63 -4.24
CA MET A 130 6.51 17.71 -4.15
C MET A 130 7.39 17.80 -5.40
N ALA A 131 8.71 17.65 -5.20
CA ALA A 131 9.63 17.35 -6.29
C ALA A 131 9.40 15.92 -6.81
N GLU A 132 9.81 15.63 -8.05
CA GLU A 132 9.50 14.34 -8.71
C GLU A 132 10.08 13.14 -7.96
N ASP A 133 11.30 13.27 -7.42
CA ASP A 133 11.97 12.27 -6.60
C ASP A 133 11.20 11.98 -5.30
N VAL A 134 10.71 13.04 -4.63
CA VAL A 134 9.87 12.93 -3.43
C VAL A 134 8.54 12.27 -3.78
N ARG A 135 7.89 12.66 -4.88
CA ARG A 135 6.61 12.10 -5.34
C ARG A 135 6.72 10.58 -5.58
N ARG A 136 7.79 10.11 -6.20
CA ARG A 136 8.01 8.67 -6.47
C ARG A 136 8.18 7.85 -5.19
N ARG A 137 8.71 8.47 -4.13
CA ARG A 137 9.07 7.80 -2.87
C ARG A 137 8.10 8.05 -1.73
N CYS A 138 7.13 8.95 -1.90
CA CYS A 138 6.25 9.39 -0.81
C CYS A 138 5.36 8.28 -0.21
N LEU A 139 5.21 7.15 -0.90
CA LEU A 139 4.49 5.97 -0.43
C LEU A 139 5.43 4.93 0.24
N GLU A 140 6.75 5.12 0.16
CA GLU A 140 7.72 4.25 0.84
C GLU A 140 7.57 4.38 2.36
N PRO A 141 7.49 3.25 3.10
CA PRO A 141 7.50 3.29 4.55
C PRO A 141 8.70 4.07 5.09
N PHE A 142 8.46 4.88 6.13
CA PHE A 142 9.48 5.70 6.81
C PHE A 142 10.08 6.85 5.98
N PHE A 143 9.71 7.00 4.71
CA PHE A 143 10.16 8.12 3.90
C PHE A 143 9.45 9.41 4.33
N THR A 144 10.21 10.46 4.64
CA THR A 144 9.65 11.75 5.00
C THR A 144 10.62 12.90 4.72
N THR A 145 10.07 14.02 4.25
CA THR A 145 10.79 15.29 4.08
C THR A 145 10.66 16.22 5.30
N LYS A 146 9.92 15.80 6.33
CA LYS A 146 9.59 16.61 7.52
C LYS A 146 10.53 16.40 8.71
N GLY A 147 11.63 15.67 8.54
CA GLY A 147 12.62 15.40 9.61
C GLY A 147 12.01 14.73 10.84
N GLU A 148 12.45 15.10 12.04
CA GLU A 148 11.98 14.52 13.33
C GLU A 148 10.48 14.66 13.60
N ARG A 149 9.78 15.56 12.88
CA ARG A 149 8.31 15.73 12.99
C ARG A 149 7.53 14.79 12.08
N GLY A 150 8.17 14.22 11.08
CA GLY A 150 7.60 13.27 10.13
C GLY A 150 7.91 11.85 10.53
N THR A 151 6.89 11.00 10.68
CA THR A 151 7.11 9.57 10.93
C THR A 151 7.29 8.76 9.64
N GLY A 152 6.97 9.34 8.49
CA GLY A 152 7.02 8.67 7.18
C GLY A 152 6.06 7.48 7.01
N LEU A 153 5.19 7.22 7.99
CA LEU A 153 4.29 6.06 7.99
C LEU A 153 2.88 6.39 7.47
N GLY A 154 2.44 7.65 7.49
CA GLY A 154 1.04 8.00 7.22
C GLY A 154 0.58 7.66 5.80
N LEU A 155 1.41 7.97 4.79
CA LEU A 155 1.11 7.67 3.38
C LEU A 155 1.25 6.18 3.06
N ALA A 156 2.25 5.51 3.64
CA ALA A 156 2.42 4.06 3.50
C ALA A 156 1.22 3.28 4.10
N MET A 157 0.70 3.72 5.25
CA MET A 157 -0.51 3.16 5.85
C MET A 157 -1.75 3.42 4.99
N ALA A 158 -1.90 4.65 4.49
CA ALA A 158 -2.98 4.99 3.59
C ALA A 158 -2.98 4.11 2.33
N TYR A 159 -1.80 3.88 1.75
CA TYR A 159 -1.61 2.96 0.63
C TYR A 159 -1.99 1.52 0.97
N GLY A 160 -1.50 0.97 2.09
CA GLY A 160 -1.81 -0.39 2.52
C GLY A 160 -3.31 -0.61 2.78
N ILE A 161 -3.98 0.36 3.39
CA ILE A 161 -5.44 0.31 3.59
C ILE A 161 -6.16 0.29 2.24
N LEU A 162 -5.82 1.19 1.32
CA LEU A 162 -6.45 1.26 -0.01
C LEU A 162 -6.28 -0.05 -0.79
N GLN A 163 -5.08 -0.64 -0.77
CA GLN A 163 -4.82 -1.93 -1.42
C GLN A 163 -5.70 -3.05 -0.85
N ARG A 164 -5.86 -3.13 0.49
CA ARG A 164 -6.78 -4.10 1.12
C ARG A 164 -8.24 -3.89 0.74
N HIS A 165 -8.62 -2.66 0.38
CA HIS A 165 -9.94 -2.32 -0.11
C HIS A 165 -10.10 -2.50 -1.64
N GLY A 166 -9.11 -3.09 -2.31
CA GLY A 166 -9.11 -3.25 -3.77
C GLY A 166 -9.01 -1.93 -4.54
N GLY A 167 -8.57 -0.86 -3.87
CA GLY A 167 -8.46 0.47 -4.44
C GLY A 167 -7.04 0.83 -4.89
N SER A 168 -6.93 1.95 -5.60
CA SER A 168 -5.67 2.53 -6.04
C SER A 168 -5.52 3.98 -5.59
N ILE A 169 -4.29 4.48 -5.61
CA ILE A 169 -3.96 5.88 -5.34
C ILE A 169 -3.06 6.41 -6.46
N GLU A 170 -3.45 7.54 -7.02
CA GLU A 170 -2.65 8.32 -7.95
C GLU A 170 -2.32 9.67 -7.32
N ILE A 171 -1.12 10.17 -7.64
CA ILE A 171 -0.57 11.37 -7.02
C ILE A 171 -0.07 12.29 -8.12
N GLU A 172 -0.72 13.44 -8.26
CA GLU A 172 -0.26 14.54 -9.09
C GLU A 172 0.30 15.63 -8.17
N SER A 173 1.56 16.00 -8.36
CA SER A 173 2.17 17.05 -7.54
C SER A 173 3.28 17.72 -8.31
N GLU A 174 3.36 19.04 -8.16
CA GLU A 174 4.43 19.86 -8.71
C GLU A 174 4.84 20.91 -7.68
N LEU A 175 6.14 21.16 -7.58
CA LEU A 175 6.72 22.11 -6.63
C LEU A 175 6.08 23.51 -6.80
N GLY A 176 5.52 24.03 -5.72
CA GLY A 176 4.85 25.33 -5.66
C GLY A 176 3.43 25.37 -6.25
N LYS A 177 2.90 24.27 -6.79
CA LYS A 177 1.52 24.20 -7.34
C LYS A 177 0.55 23.39 -6.46
N GLY A 178 1.06 22.66 -5.47
CA GLY A 178 0.28 21.81 -4.57
C GLY A 178 0.27 20.34 -4.98
N THR A 179 -0.61 19.58 -4.34
CA THR A 179 -0.74 18.13 -4.56
C THR A 179 -2.20 17.74 -4.73
N THR A 180 -2.46 16.79 -5.61
CA THR A 180 -3.74 16.10 -5.79
C THR A 180 -3.54 14.61 -5.57
N PHE A 181 -4.24 14.05 -4.58
CA PHE A 181 -4.37 12.62 -4.38
C PHE A 181 -5.70 12.16 -4.96
N GLN A 182 -5.67 11.14 -5.81
CA GLN A 182 -6.85 10.52 -6.41
C GLN A 182 -6.95 9.08 -5.93
N LEU A 183 -7.96 8.79 -5.12
CA LEU A 183 -8.23 7.46 -4.59
C LEU A 183 -9.35 6.82 -5.40
N ARG A 184 -9.12 5.64 -5.98
CA ARG A 184 -10.18 4.90 -6.68
C ARG A 184 -10.53 3.66 -5.89
N LEU A 185 -11.81 3.46 -5.62
CA LEU A 185 -12.34 2.31 -4.87
C LEU A 185 -13.42 1.59 -5.68
N PRO A 186 -13.45 0.25 -5.70
CA PRO A 186 -14.47 -0.49 -6.43
C PRO A 186 -15.85 -0.26 -5.82
N VAL A 187 -16.85 -0.16 -6.69
CA VAL A 187 -18.25 -0.05 -6.26
C VAL A 187 -18.67 -1.35 -5.57
N GLY A 188 -19.26 -1.21 -4.38
CA GLY A 188 -19.85 -2.31 -3.65
C GLY A 188 -21.27 -2.57 -4.13
N SER A 189 -21.46 -3.56 -4.99
CA SER A 189 -22.79 -4.07 -5.32
C SER A 189 -23.44 -4.68 -4.07
N GLY A 190 -24.63 -4.21 -3.71
CA GLY A 190 -25.39 -4.58 -2.51
C GLY A 190 -25.98 -6.00 -2.49
N GLU A 191 -25.36 -6.96 -3.17
CA GLU A 191 -25.71 -8.37 -3.08
C GLU A 191 -24.42 -9.19 -2.92
N ASP A 192 -24.18 -9.67 -1.71
CA ASP A 192 -23.52 -10.95 -1.47
C ASP A 192 -24.05 -11.52 -0.16
N ALA A 193 -24.89 -12.54 -0.30
CA ALA A 193 -25.06 -13.58 0.70
C ALA A 193 -23.67 -14.17 1.06
N PRO A 194 -23.50 -14.80 2.23
CA PRO A 194 -22.22 -15.42 2.57
C PRO A 194 -21.93 -16.58 1.61
N GLY A 195 -21.14 -16.32 0.58
CA GLY A 195 -20.67 -17.32 -0.38
C GLY A 195 -20.82 -16.90 -1.84
N SER A 196 -19.90 -16.09 -2.35
CA SER A 196 -19.44 -15.91 -3.75
C SER A 196 -18.30 -14.88 -3.65
N GLY A 197 -17.03 -15.13 -3.98
CA GLY A 197 -16.49 -15.47 -5.30
C GLY A 197 -15.96 -14.19 -5.96
N PRO A 198 -14.63 -14.03 -6.23
CA PRO A 198 -14.06 -12.77 -6.71
C PRO A 198 -14.49 -12.45 -8.14
N GLY A 199 -14.74 -11.17 -8.40
CA GLY A 199 -15.10 -10.65 -9.72
C GLY A 199 -14.03 -10.97 -10.76
N ALA A 200 -14.46 -11.66 -11.82
CA ALA A 200 -13.84 -11.85 -13.13
C ALA A 200 -12.37 -11.40 -13.29
N SER A 201 -11.44 -12.08 -12.62
CA SER A 201 -10.19 -12.46 -13.28
C SER A 201 -10.52 -13.72 -14.09
N ALA A 202 -10.04 -13.82 -15.34
CA ALA A 202 -10.13 -15.06 -16.11
C ALA A 202 -9.85 -16.23 -15.17
N ALA A 203 -10.76 -17.20 -15.08
CA ALA A 203 -10.76 -18.24 -14.05
C ALA A 203 -9.40 -18.94 -13.95
N THR A 204 -8.51 -18.39 -13.12
CA THR A 204 -7.18 -18.91 -12.90
C THR A 204 -7.33 -20.02 -11.88
N ARG A 205 -7.06 -21.26 -12.29
CA ARG A 205 -7.09 -22.42 -11.39
C ARG A 205 -6.28 -22.11 -10.11
N PRO A 206 -6.69 -22.59 -8.93
CA PRO A 206 -5.90 -22.45 -7.71
C PRO A 206 -4.46 -22.95 -7.93
N LEU A 207 -3.47 -22.08 -7.72
CA LEU A 207 -2.05 -22.38 -7.83
C LEU A 207 -1.45 -22.61 -6.44
N ARG A 208 -0.44 -23.48 -6.35
CA ARG A 208 0.42 -23.61 -5.18
C ARG A 208 1.67 -22.76 -5.38
N ILE A 209 1.86 -21.76 -4.52
CA ILE A 209 2.91 -20.76 -4.64
C ILE A 209 3.86 -20.89 -3.45
N LEU A 210 5.15 -21.03 -3.71
CA LEU A 210 6.20 -20.92 -2.71
C LEU A 210 6.85 -19.54 -2.81
N PHE A 211 6.79 -18.76 -1.73
CA PHE A 211 7.39 -17.44 -1.64
C PHE A 211 8.64 -17.49 -0.75
N VAL A 212 9.80 -17.10 -1.28
CA VAL A 212 11.08 -17.15 -0.56
C VAL A 212 11.67 -15.74 -0.49
N GLU A 213 11.72 -15.17 0.70
CA GLU A 213 12.23 -13.83 0.98
C GLU A 213 12.89 -13.81 2.36
N ASP A 214 14.08 -13.21 2.47
CA ASP A 214 14.83 -13.09 3.72
C ASP A 214 14.39 -11.90 4.60
N GLU A 215 13.71 -10.91 4.02
CA GLU A 215 13.04 -9.84 4.74
C GLU A 215 11.55 -10.15 5.01
N PRO A 216 11.12 -10.32 6.27
CA PRO A 216 9.76 -10.78 6.59
C PRO A 216 8.65 -9.71 6.40
N VAL A 217 9.00 -8.45 6.17
CA VAL A 217 8.09 -7.30 6.30
C VAL A 217 7.44 -6.83 4.98
N PRO A 218 8.06 -6.92 3.79
CA PRO A 218 7.45 -6.35 2.57
C PRO A 218 6.27 -7.13 1.96
N LEU A 219 5.96 -8.35 2.41
CA LEU A 219 5.21 -9.32 1.58
C LEU A 219 3.94 -9.93 2.18
N GLU A 220 3.64 -9.73 3.46
CA GLU A 220 2.43 -10.31 4.04
C GLU A 220 1.15 -9.85 3.31
N VAL A 221 1.11 -8.58 2.89
CA VAL A 221 -0.03 -8.04 2.11
C VAL A 221 -0.20 -8.77 0.78
N VAL A 222 0.90 -9.04 0.06
CA VAL A 222 0.85 -9.76 -1.21
C VAL A 222 0.43 -11.21 -1.00
N VAL A 223 0.98 -11.88 0.02
CA VAL A 223 0.64 -13.26 0.37
C VAL A 223 -0.83 -13.41 0.77
N ASP A 224 -1.34 -12.48 1.59
CA ASP A 224 -2.73 -12.51 2.03
C ASP A 224 -3.70 -12.22 0.88
N CYS A 225 -3.36 -11.31 -0.03
CA CYS A 225 -4.12 -11.08 -1.25
C CYS A 225 -4.14 -12.33 -2.15
N LEU A 226 -3.00 -13.00 -2.36
CA LEU A 226 -2.93 -14.22 -3.17
C LEU A 226 -3.71 -15.39 -2.57
N ARG A 227 -3.71 -15.51 -1.23
CA ARG A 227 -4.58 -16.46 -0.53
C ARG A 227 -6.06 -16.10 -0.69
N GLY A 228 -6.38 -14.81 -0.65
CA GLY A 228 -7.72 -14.29 -0.94
C GLY A 228 -8.19 -14.59 -2.37
N ASP A 229 -7.27 -14.61 -3.33
CA ASP A 229 -7.50 -15.01 -4.74
C ASP A 229 -7.66 -16.54 -4.92
N GLY A 230 -7.59 -17.31 -3.82
CA GLY A 230 -7.79 -18.77 -3.81
C GLY A 230 -6.53 -19.60 -4.04
N HIS A 231 -5.34 -18.98 -4.05
CA HIS A 231 -4.07 -19.69 -4.17
C HIS A 231 -3.59 -20.23 -2.81
N ALA A 232 -2.88 -21.37 -2.83
CA ALA A 232 -2.23 -21.90 -1.64
C ALA A 232 -0.79 -21.36 -1.58
N VAL A 233 -0.53 -20.44 -0.65
CA VAL A 233 0.79 -19.78 -0.52
C VAL A 233 1.54 -20.25 0.72
N GLU A 234 2.71 -20.82 0.52
CA GLU A 234 3.69 -21.15 1.56
C GLU A 234 4.85 -20.16 1.50
N THR A 235 5.33 -19.69 2.65
CA THR A 235 6.45 -18.73 2.74
C THR A 235 7.70 -19.40 3.29
N ALA A 236 8.89 -18.92 2.93
CA ALA A 236 10.18 -19.33 3.46
C ALA A 236 11.07 -18.10 3.65
N THR A 237 11.89 -18.13 4.70
CA THR A 237 12.70 -16.98 5.15
C THR A 237 14.13 -16.97 4.59
N ASN A 238 14.49 -17.94 3.76
CA ASN A 238 15.79 -18.05 3.10
C ASN A 238 15.75 -19.15 2.03
N GLY A 239 16.74 -19.15 1.13
CA GLY A 239 16.84 -20.13 0.04
C GLY A 239 16.88 -21.59 0.49
N ARG A 240 17.50 -21.89 1.64
CA ARG A 240 17.61 -23.27 2.17
C ARG A 240 16.26 -23.79 2.66
N GLU A 241 15.52 -22.99 3.41
CA GLU A 241 14.16 -23.31 3.85
C GLU A 241 13.22 -23.45 2.64
N GLY A 242 13.35 -22.55 1.66
CA GLY A 242 12.62 -22.61 0.40
C GLY A 242 12.86 -23.94 -0.34
N LEU A 243 14.13 -24.35 -0.46
CA LEU A 243 14.48 -25.63 -1.08
C LEU A 243 13.91 -26.84 -0.30
N GLN A 244 13.98 -26.83 1.03
CA GLN A 244 13.42 -27.90 1.86
C GLN A 244 11.91 -28.04 1.66
N LYS A 245 11.19 -26.92 1.67
CA LYS A 245 9.74 -26.89 1.41
C LYS A 245 9.42 -27.37 0.00
N PHE A 246 10.20 -26.93 -0.99
CA PHE A 246 10.07 -27.39 -2.38
C PHE A 246 10.24 -28.91 -2.51
N GLN A 247 11.21 -29.50 -1.80
CA GLN A 247 11.44 -30.95 -1.83
C GLN A 247 10.36 -31.75 -1.09
N ALA A 248 9.73 -31.15 -0.07
CA ALA A 248 8.67 -31.79 0.71
C ALA A 248 7.30 -31.76 0.00
N GLY A 249 7.14 -30.93 -1.03
CA GLY A 249 5.85 -30.67 -1.67
C GLY A 249 5.93 -30.45 -3.17
N TRP A 250 4.82 -29.96 -3.73
CA TRP A 250 4.73 -29.58 -5.14
C TRP A 250 4.18 -28.16 -5.24
N PHE A 251 4.78 -27.37 -6.12
CA PHE A 251 4.41 -25.97 -6.35
C PHE A 251 4.24 -25.73 -7.84
N ASP A 252 3.25 -24.91 -8.20
CA ASP A 252 3.07 -24.41 -9.57
C ASP A 252 4.01 -23.22 -9.83
N VAL A 253 4.22 -22.39 -8.80
CA VAL A 253 5.01 -21.15 -8.89
C VAL A 253 5.97 -21.05 -7.71
N VAL A 254 7.20 -20.63 -7.98
CA VAL A 254 8.19 -20.28 -6.97
C VAL A 254 8.59 -18.82 -7.18
N VAL A 255 8.43 -18.01 -6.15
CA VAL A 255 8.85 -16.61 -6.14
C VAL A 255 10.01 -16.49 -5.17
N THR A 256 11.11 -15.89 -5.61
CA THR A 256 12.32 -15.76 -4.79
C THR A 256 12.96 -14.40 -4.97
N ASP A 257 13.50 -13.83 -3.89
CA ASP A 257 14.36 -12.66 -4.02
C ASP A 257 15.71 -13.03 -4.65
N TRP A 258 16.30 -12.09 -5.38
CA TRP A 258 17.58 -12.27 -6.05
C TRP A 258 18.72 -12.47 -5.05
N ALA A 259 18.82 -11.56 -4.08
CA ALA A 259 19.95 -11.47 -3.17
C ALA A 259 19.53 -11.89 -1.76
N MET A 260 19.65 -13.19 -1.47
CA MET A 260 19.40 -13.74 -0.13
C MET A 260 20.70 -14.30 0.49
N PRO A 261 20.90 -14.20 1.82
CA PRO A 261 22.01 -14.82 2.54
C PRO A 261 22.05 -16.34 2.38
N GLU A 262 23.25 -16.90 2.45
CA GLU A 262 23.59 -18.34 2.36
C GLU A 262 23.30 -19.00 1.01
N MET A 263 22.11 -18.79 0.46
CA MET A 263 21.65 -19.34 -0.81
C MET A 263 20.84 -18.30 -1.55
N SER A 264 21.40 -17.77 -2.64
CA SER A 264 20.77 -16.78 -3.50
C SER A 264 19.54 -17.33 -4.23
N GLY A 265 18.65 -16.44 -4.67
CA GLY A 265 17.51 -16.84 -5.49
C GLY A 265 17.93 -17.51 -6.80
N LEU A 266 19.08 -17.13 -7.36
CA LEU A 266 19.65 -17.75 -8.56
C LEU A 266 20.08 -19.20 -8.31
N GLU A 267 20.74 -19.46 -7.19
CA GLU A 267 21.13 -20.81 -6.79
C GLU A 267 19.91 -21.68 -6.50
N LEU A 268 18.86 -21.10 -5.90
CA LEU A 268 17.56 -21.76 -5.70
C LEU A 268 16.89 -22.11 -7.02
N ALA A 269 16.74 -21.15 -7.92
CA ALA A 269 16.13 -21.35 -9.24
C ALA A 269 16.87 -22.44 -10.03
N SER A 270 18.20 -22.40 -10.04
CA SER A 270 19.05 -23.39 -10.70
C SER A 270 18.89 -24.78 -10.10
N THR A 271 18.78 -24.86 -8.77
CA THR A 271 18.64 -26.14 -8.05
C THR A 271 17.27 -26.76 -8.28
N ILE A 272 16.20 -25.96 -8.22
CA ILE A 272 14.83 -26.40 -8.53
C ILE A 272 14.73 -26.90 -9.98
N THR A 273 15.33 -26.16 -10.92
CA THR A 273 15.34 -26.52 -12.35
C THR A 273 16.03 -27.87 -12.60
N ARG A 274 17.09 -28.20 -11.85
CA ARG A 274 17.75 -29.52 -11.96
C ARG A 274 16.94 -30.66 -11.33
N LEU A 275 16.20 -30.38 -10.25
CA LEU A 275 15.50 -31.40 -9.47
C LEU A 275 14.12 -31.77 -10.03
N ALA A 276 13.48 -30.88 -10.78
CA ALA A 276 12.09 -31.05 -11.20
C ALA A 276 11.95 -31.40 -12.69
N PRO A 277 11.43 -32.60 -13.05
CA PRO A 277 11.10 -32.96 -14.44
C PRO A 277 9.96 -32.12 -15.03
N ARG A 278 9.07 -31.63 -14.17
CA ARG A 278 8.05 -30.60 -14.47
C ARG A 278 8.38 -29.37 -13.64
N LYS A 279 9.14 -28.46 -14.23
CA LYS A 279 9.63 -27.24 -13.57
C LYS A 279 8.44 -26.33 -13.22
N PRO A 280 8.35 -25.81 -11.97
CA PRO A 280 7.42 -24.72 -11.66
C PRO A 280 7.81 -23.45 -12.42
N VAL A 281 6.87 -22.50 -12.54
CA VAL A 281 7.21 -21.16 -13.02
C VAL A 281 8.00 -20.43 -11.93
N ILE A 282 9.19 -19.93 -12.29
CA ILE A 282 10.08 -19.25 -11.36
C ILE A 282 10.06 -17.74 -11.63
N ILE A 283 9.64 -16.98 -10.62
CA ILE A 283 9.59 -15.52 -10.63
C ILE A 283 10.70 -15.00 -9.69
N MET A 284 11.55 -14.14 -10.21
CA MET A 284 12.64 -13.50 -9.47
C MET A 284 12.24 -12.08 -9.10
N LEU A 285 12.45 -11.69 -7.84
CA LEU A 285 12.32 -10.30 -7.40
C LEU A 285 13.70 -9.63 -7.43
N THR A 286 13.77 -8.36 -7.82
CA THR A 286 15.04 -7.60 -7.85
C THR A 286 14.86 -6.18 -7.33
N GLY A 287 15.80 -5.70 -6.53
CA GLY A 287 15.88 -4.30 -6.06
C GLY A 287 16.71 -3.37 -6.96
N PHE A 288 17.33 -3.89 -8.03
CA PHE A 288 18.10 -3.08 -8.98
C PHE A 288 17.14 -2.48 -10.00
N GLY A 289 16.73 -1.23 -9.76
CA GLY A 289 15.84 -0.50 -10.64
C GLY A 289 16.41 -0.38 -12.05
N GLY A 290 15.63 -0.86 -13.03
CA GLY A 290 15.78 -0.56 -14.45
C GLY A 290 16.86 -1.38 -15.16
N GLU A 291 16.46 -2.52 -15.74
CA GLU A 291 16.94 -3.04 -17.05
C GLU A 291 16.46 -4.50 -17.30
N THR A 292 15.18 -4.83 -17.12
CA THR A 292 14.67 -6.15 -17.59
C THR A 292 13.28 -6.15 -18.23
N GLU A 293 12.76 -4.99 -18.66
CA GLU A 293 11.56 -4.96 -19.52
C GLU A 293 11.85 -5.38 -20.97
N THR A 294 13.12 -5.47 -21.39
CA THR A 294 13.53 -5.86 -22.74
C THR A 294 14.36 -7.15 -22.74
N GLY A 295 13.69 -8.29 -22.61
CA GLY A 295 13.93 -9.52 -23.40
C GLY A 295 15.31 -10.19 -23.49
N THR A 296 16.40 -9.70 -22.90
CA THR A 296 17.76 -10.12 -23.34
C THR A 296 18.71 -10.62 -22.26
N ASN A 297 18.35 -10.59 -20.96
CA ASN A 297 19.23 -11.13 -19.92
C ASN A 297 18.45 -11.77 -18.75
N ARG A 298 17.58 -12.74 -19.05
CA ARG A 298 16.94 -13.56 -18.02
C ARG A 298 17.96 -14.57 -17.47
N PRO A 299 18.13 -14.68 -16.15
CA PRO A 299 19.00 -15.69 -15.60
C PRO A 299 18.55 -17.10 -16.00
N PRO A 300 19.49 -18.04 -16.24
CA PRO A 300 19.14 -19.42 -16.56
C PRO A 300 18.25 -20.03 -15.47
N GLY A 301 17.10 -20.59 -15.87
CA GLY A 301 16.14 -21.19 -14.94
C GLY A 301 15.10 -20.22 -14.36
N VAL A 302 15.13 -18.93 -14.70
CA VAL A 302 14.13 -17.94 -14.28
C VAL A 302 13.18 -17.61 -15.43
N ASP A 303 11.87 -17.66 -15.19
CA ASP A 303 10.85 -17.41 -16.20
C ASP A 303 10.47 -15.93 -16.27
N PHE A 304 10.37 -15.26 -15.10
CA PHE A 304 10.03 -13.85 -14.98
C PHE A 304 10.91 -13.13 -13.96
N VAL A 305 11.12 -11.84 -14.18
CA VAL A 305 11.80 -10.93 -13.25
C VAL A 305 10.84 -9.78 -12.95
N ILE A 306 10.64 -9.45 -11.67
CA ILE A 306 9.78 -8.37 -11.20
C ILE A 306 10.61 -7.42 -10.34
N ASP A 307 10.61 -6.14 -10.71
CA ASP A 307 11.30 -5.11 -9.92
C ASP A 307 10.51 -4.80 -8.62
N LYS A 308 11.25 -4.73 -7.51
CA LYS A 308 10.78 -4.18 -6.23
C LYS A 308 10.66 -2.64 -6.39
N PRO A 309 9.58 -2.00 -5.90
CA PRO A 309 8.52 -2.57 -5.08
C PRO A 309 7.52 -3.40 -5.89
N VAL A 310 7.18 -4.58 -5.35
CA VAL A 310 6.25 -5.52 -5.97
C VAL A 310 4.82 -5.01 -5.78
N THR A 311 4.08 -4.85 -6.87
CA THR A 311 2.65 -4.51 -6.84
C THR A 311 1.80 -5.76 -7.10
N LEU A 312 0.60 -5.82 -6.51
CA LEU A 312 -0.33 -6.94 -6.69
C LEU A 312 -0.72 -7.13 -8.17
N GLU A 313 -0.84 -6.04 -8.92
CA GLU A 313 -1.13 -6.05 -10.35
C GLU A 313 -0.01 -6.73 -11.15
N LYS A 314 1.26 -6.38 -10.88
CA LYS A 314 2.42 -7.03 -11.52
C LYS A 314 2.44 -8.54 -11.22
N PHE A 315 2.07 -8.92 -9.99
CA PHE A 315 2.02 -10.32 -9.57
C PHE A 315 0.90 -11.09 -10.25
N ARG A 316 -0.33 -10.55 -10.27
CA ARG A 316 -1.48 -11.16 -10.96
C ARG A 316 -1.24 -11.32 -12.46
N LYS A 317 -0.59 -10.34 -13.10
CA LYS A 317 -0.18 -10.41 -14.50
C LYS A 317 0.87 -11.49 -14.77
N ALA A 318 1.80 -11.71 -13.84
CA ALA A 318 2.77 -12.80 -13.96
C ALA A 318 2.11 -14.18 -13.75
N LEU A 319 1.14 -14.27 -12.84
CA LEU A 319 0.40 -15.51 -12.55
C LEU A 319 -0.58 -15.90 -13.66
N SER A 320 -1.20 -14.93 -14.35
CA SER A 320 -2.17 -15.22 -15.41
C SER A 320 -1.60 -16.00 -16.60
N ILE A 321 -0.27 -16.01 -16.76
CA ILE A 321 0.46 -16.74 -17.81
C ILE A 321 0.70 -18.21 -17.43
N VAL A 322 0.54 -18.57 -16.15
CA VAL A 322 0.73 -19.94 -15.60
C VAL A 322 -0.54 -20.80 -15.72
N THR A 323 -1.65 -20.14 -16.10
CA THR A 323 -3.01 -20.67 -16.23
C THR A 323 -3.47 -20.69 -17.67
#